data_AF-X6EIC1-F1
#
_entry.id   AF-X6EIC1-F1
#
_cell.length_a   1.000
_cell.length_b   1.000
_cell.length_c   1.000
_cell.angle_alpha   90.00
_cell.angle_beta   90.00
_cell.angle_gamma   90.00
#
_symmetry.space_group_name_H-M   'P 1'
#
loop_
_entity.id
_entity.type
_entity.pdbx_description
1 polymer ?
#
loop_
_entity_poly.entity_id
_entity_poly.type
_entity_poly.pdbx_seq_one_letter_code
_entity_poly.pdbx_strand_id
1 'polypeptide(L)' 'MPKRLIVGVTGASGSVLALETIRQLVRAGVETHLVVSKGARLTVAHELGVDGLAQLTSVANHFLCFA' A
#
# COMPACT_ATOMS: atom_id res chain seq x y z
N MET A 1 22.40 -5.90 3.79
CA MET A 1 21.28 -6.14 2.85
C MET A 1 20.01 -5.54 3.46
N PRO A 2 19.18 -4.81 2.69
CA PRO A 2 17.92 -4.29 3.22
C PRO A 2 16.97 -5.44 3.60
N LYS A 3 16.18 -5.25 4.65
CA LYS A 3 15.08 -6.17 4.98
C LYS A 3 13.99 -5.99 3.92
N ARG A 4 13.42 -7.09 3.42
CA ARG A 4 12.38 -7.07 2.38
C ARG A 4 11.07 -7.57 2.96
N LEU A 5 9.97 -6.87 2.68
CA LEU A 5 8.63 -7.25 3.14
C LEU A 5 7.59 -7.06 2.05
N ILE A 6 6.75 -8.09 1.85
CA ILE A 6 5.55 -8.00 1.02
C ILE A 6 4.40 -7.47 1.87
N VAL A 7 3.74 -6.41 1.39
CA VAL A 7 2.59 -5.80 2.06
C VAL A 7 1.36 -6.02 1.19
N GLY A 8 0.46 -6.89 1.64
CA GLY A 8 -0.83 -7.12 0.96
C GLY A 8 -1.91 -6.19 1.51
N VAL A 9 -2.53 -5.39 0.64
CA VAL A 9 -3.70 -4.56 0.97
C VAL A 9 -4.94 -5.17 0.32
N THR A 10 -5.94 -5.47 1.15
CA THR A 10 -7.21 -6.10 0.76
C THR A 10 -8.37 -5.11 0.94
N GLY A 11 -9.59 -5.49 0.52
CA GLY A 11 -10.77 -4.61 0.51
C GLY A 11 -11.43 -4.34 1.87
N ALA A 12 -10.71 -4.54 2.98
CA ALA A 12 -11.19 -4.17 4.29
C ALA A 12 -11.08 -2.64 4.51
N SER A 13 -11.86 -2.10 5.45
CA SER A 13 -11.73 -0.71 5.87
C SER A 13 -10.37 -0.47 6.55
N GLY A 14 -9.85 0.77 6.47
CA GLY A 14 -8.60 1.16 7.12
C GLY A 14 -7.46 1.46 6.14
N SER A 15 -7.76 1.99 4.97
CA SER A 15 -6.79 2.37 3.92
C SER A 15 -5.70 3.32 4.44
N VAL A 16 -6.04 4.20 5.39
CA VAL A 16 -5.08 5.09 6.05
C VAL A 16 -4.02 4.32 6.86
N LEU A 17 -4.39 3.19 7.45
CA LEU A 17 -3.47 2.33 8.20
C LEU A 17 -2.49 1.65 7.24
N ALA A 18 -2.96 1.21 6.07
CA ALA A 18 -2.09 0.65 5.04
C ALA A 18 -1.06 1.69 4.56
N LEU A 19 -1.52 2.92 4.27
CA LEU A 19 -0.64 4.01 3.85
C LEU A 19 0.43 4.34 4.91
N GLU A 20 0.04 4.50 6.17
CA GLU A 20 0.98 4.81 7.24
C GLU A 20 1.93 3.64 7.52
N THR A 21 1.45 2.40 7.44
CA THR A 21 2.29 1.20 7.58
C THR A 21 3.42 1.20 6.55
N ILE A 22 3.11 1.46 5.28
CA ILE A 22 4.13 1.49 4.21
C ILE A 22 5.12 2.64 4.46
N ARG A 23 4.64 3.82 4.85
CA ARG A 23 5.54 4.95 5.21
C ARG A 23 6.49 4.60 6.34
N GLN A 24 6.02 3.93 7.39
CA GLN A 24 6.85 3.52 8.52
C GLN A 24 7.89 2.47 8.11
N LEU A 25 7.51 1.50 7.28
CA LEU A 25 8.45 0.50 6.73
C LEU A 25 9.56 1.16 5.91
N VAL A 26 9.21 2.10 5.04
CA VAL A 26 10.18 2.85 4.22
C VAL A 26 11.12 3.67 5.11
N ARG A 27 10.58 4.38 6.12
CA ARG A 27 11.38 5.12 7.12
C ARG A 27 12.34 4.21 7.91
N ALA A 28 11.94 2.97 8.16
CA ALA A 28 12.75 1.96 8.82
C ALA A 28 13.80 1.29 7.89
N GLY A 29 13.91 1.73 6.62
CA GLY A 29 14.84 1.14 5.65
C GLY A 29 14.43 -0.25 5.18
N VAL A 30 13.15 -0.60 5.28
CA VAL A 30 12.59 -1.84 4.75
C VAL A 30 12.18 -1.62 3.29
N GLU A 31 12.65 -2.49 2.41
CA GLU A 31 12.23 -2.54 1.01
C GLU A 31 10.82 -3.16 0.94
N THR A 32 9.87 -2.37 0.45
CA THR A 32 8.44 -2.72 0.46
C THR A 32 7.96 -3.17 -0.91
N HIS A 33 7.31 -4.33 -0.94
CA HIS A 33 6.69 -4.92 -2.13
C HIS A 33 5.18 -4.92 -1.94
N LEU A 34 4.53 -3.87 -2.44
CA LEU A 34 3.10 -3.64 -2.27
C LEU A 34 2.29 -4.51 -3.25
N VAL A 35 1.33 -5.26 -2.73
CA VAL A 35 0.33 -6.00 -3.49
C VAL A 35 -1.06 -5.50 -3.13
N VAL A 36 -1.84 -5.10 -4.14
CA VAL A 36 -3.20 -4.54 -3.92
C VAL A 36 -4.22 -5.37 -4.69
N SER A 37 -5.31 -5.77 -4.02
CA SER A 37 -6.42 -6.49 -4.67
C SER A 37 -7.40 -5.54 -5.38
N LYS A 38 -8.28 -6.09 -6.24
CA LYS A 38 -9.37 -5.31 -6.85
C LYS A 38 -10.28 -4.63 -5.82
N GLY A 39 -10.67 -5.36 -4.77
CA GLY A 39 -11.48 -4.79 -3.69
C GLY A 39 -10.77 -3.67 -2.93
N ALA A 40 -9.47 -3.84 -2.67
CA ALA A 40 -8.66 -2.82 -2.01
C ALA A 40 -8.62 -1.51 -2.80
N ARG A 41 -8.52 -1.55 -4.13
CA ARG A 41 -8.56 -0.33 -4.96
C ARG A 41 -9.85 0.47 -4.75
N LEU A 42 -10.99 -0.22 -4.65
CA LEU A 42 -12.28 0.42 -4.41
C LEU A 42 -12.33 1.04 -3.01
N THR A 43 -11.93 0.29 -1.98
CA THR A 43 -11.93 0.79 -0.59
C THR A 43 -10.98 1.95 -0.41
N VAL A 44 -9.77 1.88 -0.99
CA VAL A 44 -8.78 2.97 -0.96
C VAL A 44 -9.32 4.22 -1.64
N ALA A 45 -9.93 4.10 -2.82
CA ALA A 45 -10.54 5.25 -3.50
C ALA A 45 -11.70 5.86 -2.70
N HIS A 46 -12.46 5.02 -1.99
CA HIS A 46 -13.57 5.46 -1.15
C HIS A 46 -13.09 6.20 0.11
N GLU A 47 -12.03 5.71 0.76
CA GLU A 47 -11.56 6.23 2.06
C GLU A 47 -10.51 7.33 1.95
N LEU A 48 -9.64 7.29 0.93
CA LEU A 48 -8.54 8.24 0.74
C LEU A 48 -8.73 9.16 -0.48
N GLY A 49 -9.86 9.03 -1.19
CA GLY A 49 -10.18 9.79 -2.39
C GLY A 49 -9.52 9.25 -3.65
N VAL A 50 -9.73 9.95 -4.77
CA VAL A 50 -9.29 9.53 -6.12
C VAL A 50 -7.79 9.27 -6.22
N ASP A 51 -6.99 9.98 -5.43
CA ASP A 51 -5.53 9.85 -5.40
C ASP A 51 -5.02 8.83 -4.38
N GLY A 52 -5.91 8.18 -3.61
CA GLY A 52 -5.53 7.27 -2.53
C GLY A 52 -4.61 6.14 -2.99
N LEU A 53 -4.92 5.54 -4.15
CA LEU A 53 -4.07 4.48 -4.71
C LEU A 53 -2.69 5.01 -5.10
N ALA A 54 -2.63 6.20 -5.69
CA ALA A 54 -1.37 6.85 -6.05
C ALA A 54 -0.53 7.18 -4.80
N GLN A 55 -1.18 7.57 -3.70
CA GLN A 55 -0.49 7.79 -2.43
C GLN A 55 0.18 6.50 -1.93
N LEU A 56 -0.52 5.36 -1.96
CA LEU A 56 0.06 4.07 -1.55
C LEU A 56 1.22 3.63 -2.46
N THR A 57 1.09 3.77 -3.77
CA THR A 57 2.12 3.32 -4.72
C THR A 57 3.33 4.23 -4.74
N SER A 58 3.16 5.54 -4.49
CA SER A 58 4.26 6.52 -4.46
C SER A 58 5.25 6.29 -3.31
N VAL A 59 4.80 5.68 -2.21
CA VAL A 59 5.65 5.37 -1.05
C VAL A 59 6.29 3.99 -1.14
N ALA A 60 5.73 3.05 -1.88
CA ALA A 60 6.25 1.69 -1.99
C ALA A 60 7.44 1.59 -2.96
N ASN A 61 8.38 0.69 -2.69
CA ASN A 61 9.52 0.46 -3.59
C ASN A 61 9.13 -0.33 -4.85
N HIS A 62 8.27 -1.34 -4.65
CA HIS A 62 7.73 -2.17 -5.71
C HIS A 62 6.22 -2.26 -5.57
N PHE A 63 5.52 -2.33 -6.70
CA PHE A 63 4.06 -2.40 -6.73
C PHE A 63 3.57 -3.43 -7.74
N LEU A 64 2.63 -4.26 -7.32
CA LEU A 64 1.89 -5.20 -8.16
C LEU A 64 0.39 -5.10 -7.87
N CYS A 65 -0.40 -4.98 -8.92
CA CYS A 65 -1.85 -5.05 -8.83
C CYS A 65 -2.33 -6.42 -9.33
N PHE A 66 -3.08 -7.16 -8.52
CA PHE A 66 -3.77 -8.36 -8.98
C PHE A 66 -5.13 -7.97 -9.59
N ALA A 67 -5.45 -8.60 -10.74
CA ALA A 67 -6.68 -8.40 -11.50
C ALA A 67 -7.91 -8.92 -10.73
#